data_AF-A0A351LFR3-F1
#
_entry.id   AF-A0A351LFR3-F1
#
_cell.length_a   1.000
_cell.length_b   1.000
_cell.length_c   1.000
_cell.angle_alpha   90.00
_cell.angle_beta   90.00
_cell.angle_gamma   90.00
#
_symmetry.space_group_name_H-M   'P 1'
#
loop_
_entity.id
_entity.type
_entity.pdbx_description
1 polymer ?
#
loop_
_entity_poly.entity_id
_entity_poly.type
_entity_poly.pdbx_seq_one_letter_code
_entity_poly.pdbx_strand_id
1 'polypeptide(L)' 'MTYRERLYCWAIARLLPNQQWIIIARFRSRSDAEGHFQFLRRNTPNVQLKVVFDMESRLTQSPS' A
#
# COMPACT_ATOMS: atom_id res chain seq x y z
N MET A 1 -8.54 -16.48 5.73
CA MET A 1 -9.10 -15.12 5.52
C MET A 1 -10.23 -14.90 6.50
N THR A 2 -10.04 -14.02 7.48
CA THR A 2 -11.15 -13.56 8.33
C THR A 2 -11.86 -12.40 7.64
N TYR A 3 -13.17 -12.24 7.86
CA TYR A 3 -13.98 -11.17 7.25
C TYR A 3 -13.37 -9.76 7.46
N ARG A 4 -12.65 -9.55 8.57
CA ARG A 4 -11.97 -8.29 8.91
C ARG A 4 -10.80 -7.96 7.98
N GLU A 5 -10.13 -8.95 7.40
CA GLU A 5 -9.00 -8.75 6.48
C GLU A 5 -9.48 -8.29 5.10
N ARG A 6 -10.72 -8.63 4.73
CA ARG A 6 -11.38 -8.15 3.49
C ARG A 6 -11.79 -6.68 3.53
N LEU A 7 -11.67 -6.02 4.69
CA LEU A 7 -12.04 -4.61 4.83
C LEU A 7 -10.88 -3.67 4.51
N TYR A 8 -9.65 -4.16 4.37
CA TYR A 8 -8.47 -3.34 4.10
C TYR A 8 -7.97 -3.49 2.65
N CYS A 9 -8.86 -3.18 1.71
CA CYS A 9 -8.59 -3.30 0.27
C CYS A 9 -7.83 -2.09 -0.30
N TRP A 10 -7.54 -1.05 0.48
CA TRP A 10 -6.76 0.09 0.03
C TRP A 10 -5.36 0.04 0.63
N ALA A 11 -4.34 0.34 -0.16
CA ALA A 11 -2.97 0.28 0.29
C ALA A 11 -2.12 1.38 -0.34
N ILE A 12 -1.00 1.71 0.31
CA ILE A 12 0.06 2.53 -0.29
C ILE A 12 1.23 1.62 -0.64
N ALA A 13 1.62 1.65 -1.90
CA ALA A 13 2.79 0.97 -2.42
C ALA A 13 3.95 1.96 -2.61
N ARG A 14 5.17 1.51 -2.33
CA ARG A 14 6.42 2.23 -2.57
C ARG A 14 7.26 1.51 -3.61
N LEU A 15 7.83 2.26 -4.55
CA LEU A 15 8.83 1.75 -5.47
C LEU A 15 10.20 1.69 -4.77
N LEU A 16 10.82 0.51 -4.83
CA LEU A 16 12.20 0.28 -4.40
C LEU A 16 13.19 0.59 -5.55
N PRO A 17 14.48 0.79 -5.25
CA PRO A 17 15.51 1.05 -6.26
C PRO A 17 15.63 -0.07 -7.31
N ASN A 18 15.30 -1.30 -6.95
CA ASN A 18 15.26 -2.46 -7.85
C ASN A 18 13.97 -2.53 -8.71
N GLN A 19 13.22 -1.42 -8.78
CA GLN A 19 11.97 -1.29 -9.54
C GLN A 19 10.82 -2.20 -9.08
N GLN A 20 10.90 -2.76 -7.87
CA GLN A 20 9.81 -3.52 -7.27
C GLN A 20 8.89 -2.65 -6.42
N TRP A 21 7.59 -2.95 -6.44
CA TRP A 21 6.61 -2.30 -5.57
C TRP A 21 6.39 -3.12 -4.31
N ILE A 22 6.46 -2.47 -3.15
CA ILE A 22 6.13 -3.08 -1.86
C ILE A 22 4.98 -2.34 -1.19
N ILE A 23 4.09 -3.06 -0.52
CA ILE A 23 3.02 -2.46 0.30
C ILE A 23 3.62 -2.00 1.63
N ILE A 24 3.47 -0.71 1.93
CA ILE A 24 4.00 -0.10 3.16
C ILE A 24 2.91 0.25 4.18
N ALA A 25 1.65 0.35 3.75
CA ALA A 25 0.50 0.61 4.61
C ALA A 25 -0.81 0.12 3.97
N ARG A 26 -1.78 -0.29 4.79
CA ARG A 26 -3.14 -0.70 4.37
C ARG A 26 -4.20 0.08 5.13
N PHE A 27 -5.33 0.35 4.46
CA PHE A 27 -6.40 1.25 4.88
C PHE A 27 -7.77 0.64 4.57
N ARG A 28 -8.76 0.99 5.39
CA ARG A 28 -10.14 0.52 5.19
C ARG A 28 -10.86 1.26 4.07
N SER A 29 -10.50 2.53 3.87
CA SER A 29 -11.09 3.41 2.87
C SER A 29 -10.02 4.02 1.98
N ARG A 30 -10.44 4.42 0.78
CA ARG A 30 -9.59 5.18 -0.15
C ARG A 30 -9.19 6.53 0.45
N SER A 31 -10.14 7.21 1.10
CA SER A 31 -9.93 8.55 1.67
C SER A 31 -8.82 8.56 2.71
N ASP A 32 -8.77 7.56 3.59
CA ASP A 32 -7.69 7.44 4.58
C ASP A 32 -6.33 7.21 3.91
N ALA A 33 -6.30 6.32 2.90
CA ALA A 33 -5.09 6.05 2.12
C ALA A 33 -4.59 7.30 1.40
N GLU A 34 -5.50 8.08 0.82
CA GLU A 34 -5.16 9.28 0.05
C GLU A 34 -4.67 10.42 0.96
N GLY A 35 -5.30 10.61 2.12
CA GLY A 35 -4.82 11.55 3.14
C GLY A 35 -3.40 11.22 3.62
N HIS A 36 -3.14 9.95 3.92
CA HIS A 36 -1.81 9.49 4.33
C HIS A 36 -0.79 9.59 3.19
N PHE A 37 -1.19 9.29 1.95
CA PHE A 37 -0.35 9.44 0.77
C PHE A 37 0.10 10.89 0.57
N GLN A 38 -0.79 11.88 0.73
CA GLN A 38 -0.43 13.29 0.59
C GLN A 38 0.58 13.72 1.65
N PHE A 39 0.43 13.23 2.88
CA PHE A 39 1.43 13.46 3.94
C PHE A 39 2.79 12.86 3.56
N LEU A 40 2.83 11.59 3.14
CA LEU A 40 4.08 10.94 2.73
C LEU A 40 4.74 11.64 1.54
N ARG A 41 3.97 12.04 0.53
CA ARG A 41 4.50 12.72 -0.66
C ARG A 41 5.17 14.06 -0.32
N ARG A 42 4.64 14.80 0.67
CA ARG A 42 5.23 16.07 1.14
C ARG A 42 6.54 15.87 1.89
N ASN A 43 6.63 14.79 2.68
CA ASN A 43 7.83 14.50 3.47
C ASN A 43 8.92 13.78 2.67
N THR A 44 8.55 13.08 1.60
CA THR A 44 9.48 12.22 0.84
C THR A 44 9.31 12.42 -0.68
N PRO A 45 9.64 13.61 -1.22
CA PRO A 45 9.38 13.94 -2.63
C PRO A 45 10.13 13.04 -3.63
N ASN A 46 11.26 12.45 -3.21
CA ASN A 46 12.10 11.59 -4.05
C ASN A 46 11.62 10.13 -4.09
N VAL A 47 10.58 9.77 -3.34
CA VAL A 47 10.06 8.40 -3.28
C VAL A 47 8.81 8.29 -4.14
N GLN A 48 8.82 7.36 -5.09
CA GLN A 48 7.63 7.05 -5.86
C GLN A 48 6.67 6.22 -5.02
N LEU A 49 5.49 6.78 -4.79
CA LEU A 49 4.41 6.19 -4.01
C LEU A 49 3.17 6.08 -4.89
N LYS A 50 2.33 5.07 -4.63
CA LYS A 50 1.01 4.91 -5.28
C LYS A 50 -0.02 4.44 -4.27
N VAL A 51 -1.23 4.97 -4.36
CA VAL A 51 -2.41 4.37 -3.72
C VAL A 51 -2.94 3.29 -4.65
N VAL A 52 -3.12 2.09 -4.14
CA VAL A 52 -3.58 0.92 -4.91
C VAL A 52 -4.75 0.25 -4.21
N PHE A 53 -5.63 -0.35 -5.01
CA PHE A 53 -6.66 -1.25 -4.51
C PHE A 53 -6.11 -2.68 -4.55
N ASP A 54 -5.96 -3.28 -3.38
CA ASP A 54 -5.32 -4.58 -3.16
C ASP A 54 -6.27 -5.48 -2.36
N MET A 55 -7.10 -6.24 -3.08
CA MET A 55 -8.00 -7.27 -2.53
C MET A 55 -7.27 -8.55 -2.11
N GLU A 56 -5.96 -8.65 -2.34
CA GLU A 56 -5.20 -9.84 -2.02
C GLU A 56 -4.83 -9.83 -0.53
N SER A 57 -5.63 -10.56 0.25
CA SER A 57 -5.24 -11.05 1.56
C SER A 57 -4.06 -12.02 1.38
N ARG A 58 -2.84 -11.49 1.35
CA ARG A 58 -1.53 -12.19 1.35
C ARG A 58 -1.52 -13.60 0.72
N LEU A 59 -1.11 -13.69 -0.54
CA LEU A 59 -0.39 -14.88 -1.05
C LEU A 59 0.93 -14.53 -1.72
N THR A 60 1.57 -13.44 -1.31
CA THR A 60 2.99 -13.19 -1.62
C THR A 60 3.83 -13.35 -0.35
N GLN A 61 3.90 -14.59 0.13
CA GLN A 61 5.13 -15.03 0.80
C GLN A 61 6.24 -15.04 -0.25
N SER A 62 7.39 -14.50 0.12
CA SER A 62 8.62 -14.45 -0.68
C SER A 62 8.95 -15.79 -1.34
N PRO A 63 9.58 -15.80 -2.53
CA PRO A 63 10.10 -17.03 -3.10
C PRO A 63 11.25 -17.54 -2.22
N SER A 64 11.15 -18.81 -1.82
CA SER A 64 12.27 -19.57 -1.24
C SER A 64 13.39 -19.77 -2.26
#